data_AF-L9LCG4-F1
#
_entry.id   AF-L9LCG4-F1
#
_cell.length_a   1.000
_cell.length_b   1.000
_cell.length_c   1.000
_cell.angle_alpha   90.00
_cell.angle_beta   90.00
_cell.angle_gamma   90.00
#
_symmetry.space_group_name_H-M   'P 1'
#
loop_
_entity.id
_entity.type
_entity.pdbx_description
1 polymer ?
#
loop_
_entity_poly.entity_id
_entity_poly.type
_entity_poly.pdbx_seq_one_letter_code
_entity_poly.pdbx_strand_id
1 'polypeptide(L)'
;MLLLHGFPEFWYSWRHQLREFKSEYRVVALDLRGYGETDAPIHRKNYKLDCLITDIKDILDSLGYNKCVLIGHDWGGMIAWLIAICFPEMVMKLIVVNFPHPNVFTGASD
;
A
#
# COMPACT_ATOMS: atom_id res chain seq x y z
N MET A 1 0.88 1.38 -11.41
CA MET A 1 1.55 0.65 -10.31
C MET A 1 1.48 1.52 -9.08
N LEU A 2 0.98 1.00 -7.97
CA LEU A 2 0.89 1.72 -6.70
C LEU A 2 1.86 1.10 -5.69
N LEU A 3 2.78 1.91 -5.17
CA LEU A 3 3.88 1.49 -4.31
C LEU A 3 3.67 2.03 -2.89
N LEU A 4 3.57 1.11 -1.92
CA LEU A 4 3.36 1.41 -0.50
C LEU A 4 4.63 1.10 0.28
N HIS A 5 5.24 2.12 0.89
CA HIS A 5 6.39 1.94 1.78
C HIS A 5 5.95 1.43 3.17
N GLY A 6 6.92 1.19 4.06
CA GLY A 6 6.66 0.92 5.47
C GLY A 6 7.51 1.77 6.41
N PHE A 7 7.76 1.29 7.61
CA PHE A 7 8.53 1.99 8.63
C PHE A 7 10.04 1.66 8.52
N PRO A 8 10.96 2.61 8.76
CA PRO A 8 10.79 4.05 8.96
C PRO A 8 10.99 4.83 7.64
N GLU A 9 10.40 4.33 6.55
CA GLU A 9 10.62 4.82 5.20
C GLU A 9 9.54 5.81 4.75
N PHE A 10 9.64 6.29 3.50
CA PHE A 10 8.63 7.11 2.80
C PHE A 10 8.73 6.85 1.28
N TRP A 11 8.01 7.58 0.43
CA TRP A 11 7.92 7.32 -1.02
C TRP A 11 9.29 7.11 -1.70
N TYR A 12 10.33 7.79 -1.21
CA TYR A 12 11.67 7.80 -1.80
C TYR A 12 12.39 6.44 -1.75
N SER A 13 11.96 5.51 -0.91
CA SER A 13 12.46 4.12 -0.94
C SER A 13 12.23 3.47 -2.30
N TRP A 14 11.19 3.89 -3.03
CA TRP A 14 10.84 3.38 -4.34
C TRP A 14 11.49 4.11 -5.52
N ARG A 15 12.43 5.04 -5.28
CA ARG A 15 13.05 5.88 -6.33
C ARG A 15 13.62 5.09 -7.52
N HIS A 16 14.09 3.87 -7.29
CA HIS A 16 14.64 3.02 -8.34
C HIS A 16 13.51 2.39 -9.17
N GLN A 17 12.48 1.84 -8.52
CA GLN A 17 11.30 1.27 -9.18
C GLN A 17 10.50 2.33 -9.94
N LEU A 18 10.38 3.54 -9.37
CA LEU A 18 9.81 4.70 -10.05
C LEU A 18 10.54 5.00 -11.37
N ARG A 19 11.88 4.95 -11.37
CA ARG A 19 12.70 5.21 -12.57
C ARG A 19 12.63 4.07 -13.59
N GLU A 20 12.66 2.84 -13.12
CA GLU A 20 12.67 1.64 -13.96
C GLU A 20 11.36 1.50 -14.74
N PHE A 21 10.22 1.64 -14.05
CA PHE A 21 8.92 1.27 -14.64
C PHE A 21 8.15 2.43 -15.27
N LYS A 22 8.67 3.67 -15.24
CA LYS A 22 7.94 4.86 -15.74
C LYS A 22 7.61 4.85 -17.24
N SER A 23 8.35 4.10 -18.06
CA SER A 23 8.12 4.02 -19.51
C SER A 23 6.95 3.12 -19.87
N GLU A 24 6.59 2.19 -18.99
CA GLU A 24 5.56 1.17 -19.23
C GLU A 24 4.32 1.37 -18.36
N TYR A 25 4.49 1.98 -17.18
CA TYR A 25 3.43 2.16 -16.21
C TYR A 25 3.37 3.60 -15.73
N ARG A 26 2.16 4.06 -15.41
CA ARG A 26 1.99 5.16 -14.45
C ARG A 26 2.35 4.62 -13.08
N VAL A 27 3.52 4.98 -12.58
CA VAL A 27 4.03 4.56 -11.26
C VAL A 27 3.75 5.65 -10.24
N VAL A 28 3.11 5.29 -9.14
CA VAL A 28 2.81 6.19 -8.02
C VAL A 28 3.38 5.56 -6.76
N ALA A 29 4.29 6.27 -6.10
CA ALA A 29 4.75 5.94 -4.76
C ALA A 29 4.09 6.91 -3.79
N LEU A 30 3.41 6.38 -2.78
CA LEU A 30 2.69 7.18 -1.81
C LEU A 30 3.55 7.44 -0.59
N ASP A 31 3.33 8.57 0.07
CA ASP A 31 3.58 8.71 1.49
C ASP A 31 2.31 8.28 2.23
N LEU A 32 2.41 7.23 3.04
CA LEU A 32 1.28 6.75 3.84
C LEU A 32 0.92 7.80 4.90
N ARG A 33 -0.33 7.76 5.38
CA ARG A 33 -0.83 8.62 6.46
C ARG A 33 0.18 8.71 7.60
N GLY A 34 0.58 9.93 7.98
CA GLY A 34 1.56 10.20 9.03
C GLY A 34 3.03 10.11 8.62
N TYR A 35 3.33 9.93 7.33
CA TYR A 35 4.69 9.91 6.79
C TYR A 35 4.91 11.00 5.75
N GLY A 36 6.18 11.40 5.59
CA GLY A 36 6.62 12.35 4.58
C GLY A 36 5.82 13.65 4.62
N GLU A 37 5.25 14.02 3.48
CA GLU A 37 4.43 15.23 3.33
C GLU A 37 2.91 14.95 3.48
N THR A 38 2.51 13.70 3.77
CA THR A 38 1.11 13.35 4.01
C THR A 38 0.70 13.74 5.42
N ASP A 39 -0.53 14.27 5.57
CA ASP A 39 -1.10 14.64 6.86
C ASP A 39 -0.89 13.58 7.95
N ALA A 40 -0.61 14.06 9.16
CA ALA A 40 -0.36 13.24 10.35
C ALA A 40 -1.42 13.49 11.43
N PRO A 41 -2.63 12.90 11.32
CA PRO A 41 -3.67 13.08 12.32
C PRO A 41 -3.19 12.66 13.71
N ILE A 42 -3.56 13.41 14.76
CA ILE A 42 -3.01 13.20 16.12
C ILE A 42 -3.58 11.98 16.85
N HIS A 43 -4.77 11.51 16.46
CA HIS A 43 -5.46 10.46 17.19
C HIS A 43 -5.17 9.06 16.63
N ARG A 44 -4.77 8.13 17.51
CA ARG A 44 -4.54 6.71 17.16
C ARG A 44 -5.68 6.06 16.38
N LYS A 45 -6.93 6.44 16.65
CA LYS A 45 -8.11 5.92 15.92
C LYS A 45 -8.05 6.17 14.42
N ASN A 46 -7.31 7.19 13.98
CA ASN A 46 -7.14 7.54 12.58
C ASN A 46 -6.10 6.65 11.87
N TYR A 47 -5.37 5.77 12.58
CA TYR A 47 -4.42 4.82 11.99
C TYR A 47 -4.94 3.38 12.08
N LYS A 48 -6.24 3.20 12.30
CA LYS A 48 -6.87 1.88 12.18
C LYS A 48 -6.76 1.38 10.75
N LEU A 49 -6.67 0.06 10.58
CA LEU A 49 -6.51 -0.59 9.27
C LEU A 49 -7.57 -0.14 8.27
N ASP A 50 -8.83 -0.06 8.69
CA ASP A 50 -9.92 0.39 7.81
C ASP A 50 -9.66 1.79 7.24
N CYS A 51 -9.11 2.71 8.05
CA CYS A 51 -8.75 4.05 7.57
C CYS A 51 -7.63 4.00 6.53
N LEU A 52 -6.60 3.19 6.77
CA LEU A 52 -5.46 3.07 5.86
C LEU A 52 -5.86 2.39 4.55
N ILE A 53 -6.75 1.40 4.61
CA ILE A 53 -7.31 0.75 3.41
C ILE A 53 -8.16 1.75 2.63
N THR A 54 -9.02 2.51 3.30
CA THR A 54 -9.83 3.57 2.66
C THR A 54 -8.93 4.59 1.95
N ASP A 55 -7.82 5.01 2.56
CA ASP A 55 -6.88 5.93 1.90
C ASP A 55 -6.41 5.38 0.54
N ILE A 56 -6.07 4.08 0.46
CA ILE A 56 -5.62 3.49 -0.80
C ILE A 56 -6.76 3.42 -1.83
N LYS A 57 -7.99 3.12 -1.40
CA LYS A 57 -9.17 3.09 -2.28
C LYS A 57 -9.44 4.47 -2.86
N ASP A 58 -9.48 5.49 -2.01
CA ASP A 58 -9.79 6.86 -2.39
C ASP A 58 -8.67 7.44 -3.29
N ILE A 59 -7.40 7.10 -3.00
CA ILE A 59 -6.29 7.48 -3.87
C ILE A 59 -6.42 6.84 -5.24
N LEU A 60 -6.72 5.54 -5.33
CA LEU A 60 -6.83 4.86 -6.61
C LEU A 60 -7.97 5.45 -7.47
N ASP A 61 -9.12 5.72 -6.85
CA ASP A 61 -10.26 6.38 -7.47
C ASP A 61 -9.91 7.80 -7.95
N SER A 62 -9.25 8.60 -7.10
CA SER A 62 -8.79 9.95 -7.44
C SER A 62 -7.81 9.99 -8.61
N LEU A 63 -7.02 8.92 -8.80
CA LEU A 63 -6.09 8.77 -9.91
C LEU A 63 -6.79 8.34 -11.22
N GLY A 64 -8.08 7.99 -11.15
CA GLY A 64 -8.92 7.56 -12.27
C GLY A 64 -8.82 6.06 -12.59
N TYR A 65 -8.42 5.24 -11.61
CA TYR A 65 -8.29 3.79 -11.79
C TYR A 65 -9.19 3.03 -10.82
N ASN A 66 -9.63 1.85 -11.23
CA ASN A 66 -10.36 0.91 -10.38
C ASN A 66 -9.51 -0.32 -9.99
N LYS A 67 -8.40 -0.55 -10.70
CA LYS A 67 -7.45 -1.64 -10.43
C LYS A 67 -6.01 -1.18 -10.58
N CYS A 68 -5.09 -1.81 -9.88
CA CYS A 68 -3.67 -1.57 -10.06
C CYS A 68 -2.81 -2.82 -9.86
N VAL A 69 -1.56 -2.75 -10.33
CA VAL A 69 -0.48 -3.56 -9.78
C VAL A 69 -0.09 -2.93 -8.45
N LEU A 70 -0.29 -3.67 -7.36
CA LEU A 70 -0.11 -3.20 -5.99
C LEU A 70 1.17 -3.80 -5.41
N ILE A 71 2.06 -2.93 -4.94
CA ILE A 71 3.35 -3.31 -4.34
C ILE A 71 3.41 -2.74 -2.93
N GLY A 72 3.79 -3.58 -1.95
CA GLY A 72 3.90 -3.18 -0.56
C GLY A 72 5.16 -3.71 0.12
N HIS A 73 5.84 -2.86 0.88
CA HIS A 73 6.97 -3.21 1.75
C HIS A 73 6.61 -2.93 3.22
N ASP A 74 6.96 -3.85 4.14
CA ASP A 74 6.75 -3.69 5.58
C ASP A 74 5.27 -3.32 5.92
N TRP A 75 4.95 -2.22 6.60
CA TRP A 75 3.56 -1.78 6.85
C TRP A 75 2.75 -1.62 5.56
N GLY A 76 3.37 -1.16 4.47
CA GLY A 76 2.75 -1.13 3.15
C GLY A 76 2.43 -2.53 2.62
N GLY A 77 3.24 -3.53 2.98
CA GLY A 77 2.99 -4.95 2.68
C GLY A 77 1.75 -5.49 3.41
N MET A 78 1.58 -5.15 4.69
CA MET A 78 0.37 -5.46 5.44
C MET A 78 -0.89 -4.88 4.78
N ILE A 79 -0.85 -3.58 4.43
CA ILE A 79 -1.97 -2.90 3.77
C ILE A 79 -2.26 -3.55 2.41
N ALA A 80 -1.21 -3.85 1.63
CA ALA A 80 -1.35 -4.50 0.33
C ALA A 80 -1.99 -5.89 0.42
N TRP A 81 -1.61 -6.70 1.42
CA TRP A 81 -2.26 -7.99 1.68
C TRP A 81 -3.74 -7.83 1.99
N LEU A 82 -4.09 -6.93 2.91
CA LEU A 82 -5.48 -6.73 3.30
C LEU A 82 -6.35 -6.25 2.13
N ILE A 83 -5.82 -5.38 1.27
CA ILE A 83 -6.52 -4.97 0.05
C ILE A 83 -6.71 -6.16 -0.89
N ALA A 84 -5.68 -6.98 -1.12
CA ALA A 84 -5.80 -8.14 -1.99
C ALA A 84 -6.79 -9.20 -1.46
N ILE A 85 -6.88 -9.36 -0.13
CA ILE A 85 -7.80 -10.30 0.52
C ILE A 85 -9.24 -9.77 0.49
N CYS A 86 -9.45 -8.51 0.89
CA CYS A 86 -10.79 -7.94 1.07
C CYS A 86 -11.39 -7.33 -0.21
N PHE A 87 -10.53 -6.89 -1.15
CA PHE A 87 -10.90 -6.20 -2.38
C PHE A 87 -10.08 -6.74 -3.57
N PRO A 88 -10.10 -8.06 -3.84
CA PRO A 88 -9.31 -8.68 -4.89
C PRO A 88 -9.58 -8.08 -6.28
N GLU A 89 -10.78 -7.54 -6.51
CA GLU A 89 -11.15 -6.86 -7.74
C GLU A 89 -10.29 -5.64 -8.04
N MET A 90 -9.68 -5.00 -7.04
CA MET A 90 -8.81 -3.83 -7.18
C MET A 90 -7.36 -4.19 -7.55
N VAL A 91 -6.98 -5.47 -7.48
CA VAL A 91 -5.58 -5.90 -7.58
C VAL A 91 -5.38 -6.73 -8.84
N MET A 92 -4.63 -6.18 -9.81
CA MET A 92 -4.24 -6.92 -11.02
C MET A 92 -3.12 -7.91 -10.73
N LYS A 93 -2.13 -7.48 -9.93
CA LYS A 93 -0.99 -8.27 -9.45
C LYS A 93 -0.58 -7.73 -8.10
N LEU A 94 -0.19 -8.61 -7.19
CA LEU A 94 0.32 -8.27 -5.87
C LEU A 94 1.81 -8.60 -5.78
N ILE A 95 2.61 -7.67 -5.28
CA ILE A 95 4.04 -7.89 -4.98
C ILE A 95 4.26 -7.44 -3.54
N VAL A 96 4.58 -8.37 -2.64
CA VAL A 96 4.89 -8.06 -1.24
C VAL A 96 6.37 -8.27 -0.99
N VAL A 97 7.02 -7.27 -0.40
CA VAL A 97 8.43 -7.29 -0.04
C VAL A 97 8.52 -7.30 1.49
N ASN A 98 9.20 -8.30 2.04
CA ASN A 98 9.54 -8.39 3.47
C ASN A 98 8.37 -8.14 4.45
N PHE A 99 7.16 -8.62 4.14
CA PHE A 99 6.05 -8.69 5.10
C PHE A 99 5.32 -10.03 5.00
N PRO A 100 5.12 -10.76 6.11
CA PRO A 100 4.50 -12.08 6.07
C PRO A 100 3.00 -12.01 5.76
N HIS A 101 2.45 -13.10 5.22
CA HIS A 101 1.01 -13.21 4.98
C HIS A 101 0.22 -13.06 6.29
N PRO A 102 -0.92 -12.33 6.34
CA PRO A 102 -1.64 -12.05 7.59
C PRO A 102 -2.05 -13.28 8.43
N ASN A 103 -2.21 -14.45 7.80
CA ASN A 103 -2.53 -15.70 8.50
C ASN A 103 -1.54 -16.05 9.62
N VAL A 104 -0.27 -15.64 9.51
CA VAL A 104 0.72 -15.91 10.57
C VAL A 104 0.37 -15.22 11.89
N PHE A 105 -0.46 -14.18 11.85
CA PHE A 105 -0.90 -13.42 13.04
C PHE A 105 -2.25 -13.87 13.58
N THR A 106 -3.05 -14.58 12.78
CA THR A 106 -4.40 -15.03 13.18
C THR A 106 -4.41 -16.43 13.77
N GLY A 107 -3.29 -17.17 13.71
CA GLY A 107 -3.17 -18.51 14.29
C GLY A 107 -4.04 -19.57 13.60
N ALA A 108 -4.62 -19.25 12.45
CA ALA A 108 -5.36 -20.21 11.64
C ALA A 108 -4.34 -21.11 10.93
N SER A 109 -4.02 -22.24 11.55
CA SER A 109 -3.51 -23.42 10.85
C SER A 109 -4.64 -23.98 9.97
N ASP A 110 -4.33 -24.25 8.70
CA ASP A 110 -5.22 -24.92 7.74
C ASP A 110 -5.91 -26.17 8.33
#